data_AF-A0A1V5JEP5-F1
#
_entry.id   AF-A0A1V5JEP5-F1
#
_cell.length_a   1.000
_cell.length_b   1.000
_cell.length_c   1.000
_cell.angle_alpha   90.00
_cell.angle_beta   90.00
_cell.angle_gamma   90.00
#
_symmetry.space_group_name_H-M   'P 1'
#
loop_
_entity.id
_entity.type
_entity.pdbx_description
1 polymer ?
#
loop_
_entity_poly.entity_id
_entity_poly.type
_entity_poly.pdbx_seq_one_letter_code
_entity_poly.pdbx_strand_id
1 'polypeptide(L)'
;MSDRDGSFDIFSATGEEGKLISESAAVTITRSSVLSSSADDKCPYIAGNVMVFTSDREGGFGGFDLWYSVYNGQAWTEPVNMGNLINTEYDEYRPILVPGGESFINDLMVFSSNRPGGKGGFDLYWVGVPRR
;
A
#
# COMPACT_ATOMS: atom_id res chain seq x y z
N MET A 1 -14.55 3.47 4.33
CA MET A 1 -14.14 2.17 3.79
C MET A 1 -15.36 1.25 3.90
N SER A 2 -15.71 0.53 2.83
CA SER A 2 -16.96 -0.23 2.73
C SER A 2 -16.60 -1.71 2.62
N ASP A 3 -17.04 -2.50 3.59
CA ASP A 3 -16.92 -3.95 3.72
C ASP A 3 -18.12 -4.70 3.09
N ARG A 4 -18.80 -4.07 2.12
CA ARG A 4 -20.08 -4.54 1.55
C ARG A 4 -20.06 -5.98 1.04
N ASP A 5 -18.89 -6.47 0.61
CA ASP A 5 -18.71 -7.81 0.04
C ASP A 5 -17.83 -8.73 0.91
N GLY A 6 -17.51 -8.32 2.14
CA GLY A 6 -16.77 -9.13 3.11
C GLY A 6 -15.24 -9.02 3.07
N SER A 7 -14.69 -8.31 2.09
CA SER A 7 -13.27 -7.92 2.05
C SER A 7 -13.10 -6.43 1.73
N PHE A 8 -11.96 -5.87 2.12
CA PHE A 8 -11.54 -4.55 1.64
C PHE A 8 -10.69 -4.70 0.37
N ASP A 9 -11.06 -3.96 -0.67
CA ASP A 9 -10.40 -4.05 -1.98
C ASP A 9 -9.81 -2.70 -2.42
N ILE A 10 -8.83 -2.77 -3.31
CA ILE A 10 -8.28 -1.61 -4.02
C ILE A 10 -9.04 -1.40 -5.33
N PHE A 11 -9.63 -0.22 -5.46
CA PHE A 11 -10.31 0.25 -6.68
C PHE A 11 -9.54 1.41 -7.31
N SER A 12 -9.54 1.47 -8.63
CA SER A 12 -9.11 2.65 -9.38
C SER A 12 -10.33 3.38 -9.93
N ALA A 13 -10.27 4.71 -9.94
CA ALA A 13 -11.24 5.55 -10.64
C ALA A 13 -10.53 6.33 -11.74
N THR A 14 -11.03 6.23 -12.97
CA THR A 14 -10.54 7.01 -14.11
C THR A 14 -11.61 8.01 -14.52
N GLY A 15 -11.26 9.28 -14.48
CA GLY A 15 -12.08 10.39 -14.98
C GLY A 15 -11.57 10.92 -16.31
N GLU A 16 -12.09 12.07 -16.71
CA GLU A 16 -11.63 12.77 -17.92
C GLU A 16 -10.23 13.38 -17.71
N GLU A 17 -9.40 13.35 -18.74
CA GLU A 17 -8.05 13.91 -18.69
C GLU A 17 -8.09 15.40 -18.32
N GLY A 18 -7.22 15.80 -17.38
CA GLY A 18 -7.12 17.18 -16.90
C GLY A 18 -8.22 17.63 -15.96
N LYS A 19 -9.17 16.76 -15.58
CA LYS A 19 -10.23 17.07 -14.61
C LYS A 19 -10.06 16.30 -13.31
N LEU A 20 -10.53 16.88 -12.21
CA LEU A 20 -10.73 16.10 -11.00
C LEU A 20 -11.83 15.06 -11.23
N ILE A 21 -11.78 13.96 -10.48
CA ILE A 21 -12.83 12.92 -10.52
C ILE A 21 -14.21 13.52 -10.26
N SER A 22 -14.31 14.49 -9.35
CA SER A 22 -15.55 15.21 -9.03
C SER A 22 -16.08 16.11 -10.14
N GLU A 23 -15.26 16.43 -11.14
CA GLU A 23 -15.57 17.33 -12.26
C GLU A 23 -15.80 16.57 -13.58
N SER A 24 -15.56 15.26 -13.57
CA SER A 24 -15.74 14.40 -14.74
C SER A 24 -17.22 14.08 -14.92
N ALA A 25 -17.74 14.15 -16.15
CA ALA A 25 -19.13 13.80 -16.44
C ALA A 25 -19.35 12.28 -16.39
N ALA A 26 -18.28 11.51 -16.62
CA ALA A 26 -18.26 10.08 -16.45
C ALA A 26 -17.01 9.67 -15.65
N VAL A 27 -17.20 8.72 -14.72
CA VAL A 27 -16.12 8.11 -13.95
C VAL A 27 -16.29 6.59 -14.06
N THR A 28 -15.23 5.92 -14.47
CA THR A 28 -15.18 4.45 -14.44
C THR A 28 -14.45 4.03 -13.18
N ILE A 29 -15.18 3.37 -12.27
CA ILE A 29 -14.61 2.74 -11.07
C ILE A 29 -14.42 1.25 -11.38
N THR A 30 -13.21 0.74 -11.16
CA THR A 30 -12.87 -0.65 -11.45
C THR A 30 -12.09 -1.23 -10.29
N ARG A 31 -12.51 -2.41 -9.82
CA ARG A 31 -11.73 -3.20 -8.86
C ARG A 31 -10.44 -3.64 -9.54
N SER A 32 -9.29 -3.39 -8.92
CA SER A 32 -8.03 -3.91 -9.45
C SER A 32 -7.92 -5.39 -9.15
N SER A 33 -8.03 -6.25 -10.16
CA SER A 33 -7.89 -7.70 -9.98
C SER A 33 -6.47 -8.14 -9.62
N VAL A 34 -5.47 -7.30 -9.90
CA VAL A 34 -4.04 -7.58 -9.61
C VAL A 34 -3.69 -7.13 -8.19
N LEU A 35 -4.18 -5.95 -7.79
CA LEU A 35 -3.85 -5.40 -6.47
C LEU A 35 -4.71 -6.02 -5.37
N SER A 36 -5.97 -6.33 -5.66
CA SER A 36 -6.92 -6.88 -4.70
C SER A 36 -6.92 -8.40 -4.71
N SER A 37 -7.13 -9.00 -3.54
CA SER A 37 -7.13 -10.44 -3.27
C SER A 37 -8.45 -10.88 -2.63
N SER A 38 -8.51 -12.10 -2.10
CA SER A 38 -9.62 -12.53 -1.23
C SER A 38 -9.45 -12.05 0.23
N ALA A 39 -8.31 -11.46 0.54
CA ALA A 39 -7.97 -10.90 1.84
C ALA A 39 -8.33 -9.41 1.89
N ASP A 40 -8.04 -8.77 3.02
CA ASP A 40 -8.30 -7.36 3.25
C ASP A 40 -7.15 -6.48 2.76
N ASP A 41 -7.34 -5.81 1.63
CA ASP A 41 -6.38 -4.91 1.01
C ASP A 41 -6.71 -3.44 1.30
N LYS A 42 -5.89 -2.80 2.13
CA LYS A 42 -6.20 -1.51 2.76
C LYS A 42 -5.04 -0.54 2.67
N CYS A 43 -5.35 0.72 2.99
CA CYS A 43 -4.38 1.80 3.19
C CYS A 43 -3.35 1.95 2.05
N PRO A 44 -3.76 1.97 0.76
CA PRO A 44 -2.81 2.13 -0.33
C PRO A 44 -2.18 3.52 -0.30
N TYR A 45 -0.88 3.56 -0.59
CA TYR A 45 -0.10 4.76 -0.82
C TYR A 45 0.68 4.60 -2.12
N ILE A 46 0.63 5.61 -2.99
CA ILE A 46 1.34 5.60 -4.28
C ILE A 46 2.41 6.70 -4.26
N ALA A 47 3.66 6.33 -4.58
CA ALA A 47 4.75 7.25 -4.84
C ALA A 47 5.39 6.89 -6.19
N GLY A 48 5.26 7.79 -7.18
CA GLY A 48 5.72 7.51 -8.54
C GLY A 48 5.01 6.28 -9.11
N ASN A 49 5.81 5.28 -9.50
CA ASN A 49 5.32 4.00 -10.00
C ASN A 49 5.25 2.91 -8.93
N VAL A 50 5.44 3.21 -7.65
CA VAL A 50 5.37 2.23 -6.57
C VAL A 50 4.10 2.46 -5.76
N MET A 51 3.30 1.41 -5.58
CA MET A 51 2.21 1.37 -4.61
C MET A 51 2.65 0.48 -3.45
N VAL A 52 2.47 0.97 -2.23
CA VAL A 52 2.62 0.18 -1.00
C VAL A 52 1.28 0.18 -0.29
N PHE A 53 0.86 -0.96 0.22
CA PHE A 53 -0.42 -1.13 0.88
C PHE A 53 -0.35 -2.24 1.94
N THR A 54 -1.38 -2.32 2.75
CA THR A 54 -1.50 -3.28 3.85
C THR A 54 -2.41 -4.43 3.45
N SER A 55 -2.02 -5.68 3.74
CA SER A 55 -2.81 -6.88 3.42
C SER A 55 -2.53 -8.04 4.37
N ASP A 56 -3.57 -8.76 4.76
CA ASP A 56 -3.54 -10.04 5.48
C ASP A 56 -3.62 -11.26 4.55
N ARG A 57 -3.25 -11.08 3.27
CA ARG A 57 -3.17 -12.18 2.29
C ARG A 57 -2.12 -13.24 2.69
N GLU A 58 -2.32 -14.45 2.17
CA GLU A 58 -1.35 -15.55 2.36
C GLU A 58 0.06 -15.18 1.87
N GLY A 59 1.07 -15.75 2.54
CA GLY A 59 2.49 -15.48 2.26
C GLY A 59 3.09 -14.32 3.06
N GLY A 60 2.32 -13.74 3.99
CA GLY A 60 2.81 -12.77 4.97
C GLY A 60 3.48 -13.41 6.20
N PHE A 61 3.88 -12.56 7.14
CA PHE A 61 4.61 -12.91 8.36
C PHE A 61 3.78 -12.79 9.65
N GLY A 62 2.62 -12.14 9.59
CA GLY A 62 1.76 -11.91 10.74
C GLY A 62 0.33 -11.59 10.35
N GLY A 63 -0.32 -10.71 11.11
CA GLY A 63 -1.66 -10.22 10.82
C GLY A 63 -1.71 -9.46 9.49
N PHE A 64 -1.62 -8.13 9.56
CA PHE A 64 -1.57 -7.28 8.38
C PHE A 64 -0.13 -6.92 8.00
N ASP A 65 0.32 -7.33 6.83
CA ASP A 65 1.67 -7.06 6.34
C ASP A 65 1.70 -5.89 5.34
N LEU A 66 2.87 -5.27 5.14
CA LEU A 66 3.12 -4.37 4.02
C LEU A 66 3.51 -5.15 2.75
N TRP A 67 2.81 -4.82 1.67
CA TRP A 67 3.02 -5.34 0.32
C TRP A 67 3.24 -4.18 -0.64
N TYR A 68 4.00 -4.42 -1.71
CA TYR A 68 4.19 -3.42 -2.76
C TYR A 68 3.96 -3.98 -4.15
N SER A 69 3.53 -3.10 -5.05
CA SER A 69 3.38 -3.37 -6.48
C SER A 69 4.03 -2.23 -7.27
N VAL A 70 4.56 -2.54 -8.45
CA VAL A 70 5.20 -1.57 -9.34
C VAL A 70 4.35 -1.40 -10.59
N TYR A 71 4.10 -0.16 -10.99
CA TYR A 71 3.48 0.17 -12.26
C TYR A 71 4.54 0.15 -13.37
N ASN A 72 4.30 -0.68 -14.39
CA ASN A 72 5.24 -0.87 -15.50
C ASN A 72 4.96 0.05 -16.71
N GLY A 73 4.06 1.04 -16.56
CA GLY A 73 3.60 1.90 -17.65
C GLY A 73 2.30 1.42 -18.32
N GLN A 74 1.83 0.21 -18.01
CA GLN A 74 0.58 -0.34 -18.52
C GLN A 74 -0.31 -0.86 -17.39
N ALA A 75 0.28 -1.65 -16.48
CA ALA A 75 -0.41 -2.27 -15.37
C ALA A 75 0.46 -2.28 -14.10
N TRP A 76 -0.21 -2.44 -12.97
CA TRP A 76 0.43 -2.82 -11.71
C TRP A 76 0.94 -4.27 -11.80
N THR A 77 2.09 -4.56 -11.23
CA THR A 77 2.58 -5.94 -11.09
C THR A 77 1.86 -6.69 -9.97
N GLU A 78 1.97 -8.01 -9.95
CA GLU A 78 1.57 -8.81 -8.79
C GLU A 78 2.24 -8.27 -7.52
N PRO A 79 1.50 -8.09 -6.41
CA PRO A 79 2.06 -7.58 -5.17
C PRO A 79 3.09 -8.54 -4.56
N VAL A 80 4.17 -7.96 -4.01
CA VAL A 80 5.26 -8.68 -3.36
C VAL A 80 5.34 -8.24 -1.90
N ASN A 81 5.43 -9.21 -0.98
CA ASN A 81 5.59 -8.95 0.45
C ASN A 81 6.93 -8.24 0.71
N MET A 82 6.94 -7.25 1.61
CA MET A 82 8.14 -6.48 1.92
C MET A 82 9.18 -7.20 2.81
N GLY A 83 8.90 -8.45 3.19
CA GLY A 83 9.84 -9.31 3.90
C GLY A 83 9.83 -9.12 5.41
N ASN A 84 10.40 -10.08 6.12
CA ASN A 84 10.40 -10.18 7.59
C ASN A 84 11.30 -9.18 8.33
N LEU A 85 12.06 -8.35 7.60
CA LEU A 85 12.80 -7.24 8.21
C LEU A 85 11.90 -6.03 8.46
N ILE A 86 10.80 -5.93 7.70
CA ILE A 86 9.82 -4.84 7.79
C ILE A 86 8.56 -5.36 8.47
N ASN A 87 8.02 -6.46 7.93
CA ASN A 87 6.81 -7.12 8.44
C ASN A 87 7.14 -8.00 9.64
N THR A 88 6.23 -8.04 10.61
CA THR A 88 6.41 -8.82 11.84
C THR A 88 5.25 -9.78 12.05
N GLU A 89 5.21 -10.49 13.19
CA GLU A 89 4.03 -11.28 13.58
C GLU A 89 2.81 -10.40 13.95
N TYR A 90 3.03 -9.08 14.07
CA TYR A 90 2.03 -8.08 14.42
C TYR A 90 1.48 -7.40 13.15
N ASP A 91 0.72 -6.32 13.31
CA ASP A 91 0.13 -5.58 12.21
C ASP A 91 1.00 -4.39 11.80
N GLU A 92 1.14 -4.20 10.48
CA GLU A 92 1.75 -3.06 9.82
C GLU A 92 0.76 -2.34 8.90
N TYR A 93 0.55 -1.05 9.18
CA TYR A 93 -0.52 -0.25 8.60
C TYR A 93 -0.05 1.11 8.07
N ARG A 94 -0.84 1.68 7.16
CA ARG A 94 -0.76 3.10 6.74
C ARG A 94 0.64 3.50 6.27
N PRO A 95 1.22 2.78 5.29
CA PRO A 95 2.52 3.15 4.75
C PRO A 95 2.46 4.52 4.09
N ILE A 96 3.55 5.27 4.20
CA ILE A 96 3.87 6.41 3.34
C ILE A 96 5.28 6.21 2.81
N LEU A 97 5.49 6.42 1.52
CA LEU A 97 6.78 6.31 0.87
C LEU A 97 7.24 7.69 0.42
N VAL A 98 8.38 8.12 0.95
CA VAL A 98 8.98 9.43 0.69
C VAL A 98 10.24 9.20 -0.15
N PRO A 99 10.24 9.60 -1.43
CA PRO A 99 11.44 9.51 -2.26
C PRO A 99 12.59 10.24 -1.60
N GLY A 100 13.69 9.53 -1.37
CA GLY A 100 14.93 10.16 -0.96
C GLY A 100 15.40 11.02 -2.12
N GLY A 101 15.61 12.32 -1.95
CA GLY A 101 16.21 13.15 -2.99
C GLY A 101 17.64 12.70 -3.33
N GLU A 102 18.32 13.41 -4.24
CA GLU A 102 19.67 13.05 -4.74
C GLU A 102 20.71 12.76 -3.65
N SER A 103 20.56 13.34 -2.45
CA SER A 103 21.48 13.16 -1.32
C SER A 103 21.31 11.87 -0.51
N PHE A 104 20.23 11.11 -0.72
CA PHE A 104 20.00 9.85 -0.02
C PHE A 104 20.27 8.66 -0.95
N ILE A 105 20.50 7.47 -0.38
CA ILE A 105 20.69 6.22 -1.16
C ILE A 105 19.36 5.45 -1.26
N ASN A 106 18.53 5.56 -0.22
CA ASN A 106 17.26 4.88 -0.08
C ASN A 106 16.11 5.88 -0.06
N ASP A 107 14.93 5.41 -0.41
CA ASP A 107 13.69 6.09 -0.08
C ASP A 107 13.32 5.81 1.38
N LEU A 108 12.61 6.74 1.99
CA LEU A 108 12.14 6.59 3.36
C LEU A 108 10.71 6.09 3.36
N MET A 109 10.46 4.94 3.97
CA MET A 109 9.09 4.52 4.26
C MET A 109 8.79 4.73 5.75
N VAL A 110 7.66 5.34 6.05
CA VAL A 110 7.10 5.44 7.41
C VAL A 110 5.79 4.68 7.45
N PHE A 111 5.55 3.93 8.51
CA PHE A 111 4.34 3.14 8.70
C PHE A 111 4.00 3.02 10.18
N SER A 112 2.80 2.55 10.50
CA SER A 112 2.38 2.29 11.88
C SER A 112 2.41 0.80 12.19
N SER A 113 2.90 0.39 13.36
CA SER A 113 2.83 -1.01 13.81
C SER A 113 2.45 -1.12 15.28
N ASN A 114 1.75 -2.20 15.65
CA ASN A 114 1.42 -2.57 17.02
C ASN A 114 2.42 -3.55 17.65
N ARG A 115 3.62 -3.67 17.08
CA ARG A 115 4.71 -4.44 17.68
C ARG A 115 5.10 -3.92 19.09
N PRO A 116 5.52 -4.81 20.02
CA PRO A 116 5.87 -4.44 21.38
C PRO A 116 7.01 -3.43 21.48
N GLY A 117 6.98 -2.62 22.55
CA GLY A 117 8.04 -1.67 22.90
C GLY A 117 7.59 -0.21 22.91
N GLY A 118 6.45 0.10 22.29
CA GLY A 118 5.83 1.42 22.30
C GLY A 118 4.76 1.61 23.39
N LYS A 119 3.99 2.70 23.32
CA LYS A 119 2.94 3.02 24.30
C LYS A 119 1.57 3.05 23.63
N GLY A 120 0.73 2.08 23.96
CA GLY A 120 -0.64 1.99 23.46
C GLY A 120 -0.77 0.90 22.40
N GLY A 121 -1.51 1.19 21.32
CA GLY A 121 -1.79 0.24 20.24
C GLY A 121 -0.75 0.29 19.13
N PHE A 122 -0.75 1.35 18.34
CA PHE A 122 0.14 1.51 17.18
C PHE A 122 1.10 2.69 17.39
N ASP A 123 2.38 2.47 17.06
CA ASP A 123 3.43 3.49 17.04
C ASP A 123 3.99 3.64 15.61
N LEU A 124 4.70 4.75 15.35
CA LEU A 124 5.32 5.01 14.05
C LEU A 124 6.71 4.38 13.95
N TYR A 125 6.95 3.71 12.84
CA TYR A 125 8.21 3.09 12.45
C TYR A 125 8.66 3.62 11.11
N TRP A 126 9.96 3.53 10.86
CA TRP A 126 10.56 4.06 9.66
C TRP A 126 11.67 3.11 9.17
N VAL A 127 11.82 2.99 7.86
CA VAL A 127 12.81 2.12 7.23
C VAL A 127 13.28 2.72 5.91
N GLY A 128 14.57 2.54 5.61
CA GLY A 128 15.11 2.85 4.29
C GLY A 128 14.79 1.71 3.32
N VAL A 129 14.09 2.00 2.23
CA VAL A 129 13.80 1.04 1.17
C VAL A 129 14.61 1.35 -0.09
N PRO A 130 15.14 0.34 -0.79
CA PRO A 130 15.87 0.57 -2.03
C PRO A 130 15.02 1.29 -3.07
N ARG A 131 15.63 2.25 -3.78
CA ARG A 131 14.98 2.93 -4.90
C ARG A 131 14.62 1.95 -6.02
N ARG A 132 13.49 2.19 -6.67
CA ARG A 132 12.93 1.40 -7.77
C ARG A 132 12.70 2.26 -9.00
#